data_AF-Q9KUV1-F1
#
_entry.id   AF-Q9KUV1-F1
#
_cell.length_a   1.000
_cell.length_b   1.000
_cell.length_c   1.000
_cell.angle_alpha   90.00
_cell.angle_beta   90.00
_cell.angle_gamma   90.00
#
_symmetry.space_group_name_H-M   'P 1'
#
loop_
_entity.id
_entity.type
_entity.pdbx_description
1 polymer ?
#
loop_
_entity_poly.entity_id
_entity_poly.type
_entity_poly.pdbx_seq_one_letter_code
_entity_poly.pdbx_strand_id
1 'polypeptide(L)'
;MIMMLWSTTHRKQQGNALILVVFIIVVVGFVALVANRNQARSSQQLVSMVLGTRAEMAARSALNIELSRFYQSNKSAGSCYTTSPQSMDFAGEGLAQCEATVSCLSLGALDNGQAVYQLSATGRCQVGDWSLQRIIEVGVKSE
;
A
#
# COMPACT_ATOMS: atom_id res chain seq x y z
N MET A 1 -48.26 12.82 63.90
CA MET A 1 -48.13 11.80 62.85
C MET A 1 -46.71 11.88 62.30
N ILE A 2 -45.91 10.86 62.64
CA ILE A 2 -44.62 10.46 62.07
C ILE A 2 -43.45 11.47 62.22
N MET A 3 -42.79 11.39 63.37
CA MET A 3 -41.36 11.71 63.53
C MET A 3 -40.56 10.71 62.68
N MET A 4 -40.09 11.13 61.50
CA MET A 4 -38.97 10.47 60.82
C MET A 4 -37.68 11.12 61.31
N LEU A 5 -37.13 10.60 62.41
CA LEU A 5 -35.75 10.84 62.80
C LEU A 5 -34.84 10.09 61.83
N TRP A 6 -34.41 10.76 60.77
CA TRP A 6 -33.33 10.28 59.92
C TRP A 6 -32.03 10.35 60.73
N SER A 7 -31.65 9.20 61.30
CA SER A 7 -30.37 9.01 61.96
C SER A 7 -29.25 9.19 60.93
N THR A 8 -28.56 10.32 60.97
CA THR A 8 -27.34 10.57 60.20
C THR A 8 -26.15 9.99 60.97
N THR A 9 -26.12 8.68 61.21
CA THR A 9 -24.92 8.03 61.73
C THR A 9 -23.85 8.07 60.64
N HIS A 10 -22.85 8.93 60.83
CA HIS A 10 -21.67 9.02 59.96
C HIS A 10 -20.85 7.73 60.12
N ARG A 11 -21.22 6.69 59.35
CA ARG A 11 -20.50 5.42 59.30
C ARG A 11 -19.11 5.74 58.74
N LYS A 12 -18.05 5.56 59.56
CA LYS A 12 -16.67 5.73 59.08
C LYS A 12 -16.46 4.79 57.89
N GLN A 13 -16.34 5.38 56.70
CA GLN A 13 -16.19 4.65 55.45
C GLN A 13 -14.80 3.98 55.48
N GLN A 14 -14.73 2.75 55.97
CA GLN A 14 -13.53 1.91 55.89
C GLN A 14 -13.44 1.35 54.48
N GLY A 15 -13.17 2.23 53.51
CA GLY A 15 -13.30 1.93 52.10
C GLY A 15 -11.96 1.88 51.38
N ASN A 16 -11.68 0.75 50.73
CA ASN A 16 -10.63 0.58 49.71
C ASN A 16 -10.91 1.38 48.41
N ALA A 17 -11.75 2.43 48.48
CA ALA A 17 -12.23 3.18 47.33
C ALA A 17 -11.10 3.88 46.58
N LEU A 18 -10.08 4.36 47.30
CA LEU A 18 -8.88 4.92 46.69
C LEU A 18 -8.17 3.88 45.81
N ILE A 19 -8.01 2.64 46.31
CA ILE A 19 -7.34 1.56 45.56
C ILE A 19 -8.13 1.20 44.30
N LEU A 20 -9.46 1.17 44.39
CA LEU A 20 -10.33 0.92 43.24
C LEU A 20 -10.22 2.03 42.19
N VAL A 21 -10.23 3.30 42.59
CA VAL A 21 -10.08 4.43 41.68
C VAL A 21 -8.72 4.41 40.98
N VAL A 22 -7.64 4.15 41.73
CA VAL A 22 -6.29 4.03 41.15
C VAL A 22 -6.22 2.90 40.13
N PHE A 23 -6.81 1.74 40.43
CA PHE A 23 -6.85 0.62 39.49
C PHE A 23 -7.57 0.97 38.19
N ILE A 24 -8.73 1.63 38.26
CA ILE A 24 -9.48 2.06 37.08
C ILE A 24 -8.67 3.05 36.25
N ILE A 25 -8.05 4.06 36.88
CA ILE A 25 -7.24 5.06 36.17
C ILE A 25 -6.08 4.38 35.44
N VAL A 26 -5.40 3.43 36.08
CA VAL A 26 -4.29 2.70 35.47
C VAL A 26 -4.78 1.88 34.26
N VAL A 27 -5.86 1.11 34.41
CA VAL A 27 -6.40 0.28 33.31
C VAL A 27 -6.85 1.13 32.13
N VAL A 28 -7.63 2.18 32.37
CA VAL A 28 -8.10 3.09 31.32
C VAL A 28 -6.92 3.83 30.68
N GLY A 29 -5.91 4.20 31.46
CA GLY A 29 -4.67 4.78 30.95
C GLY A 29 -3.94 3.86 29.97
N PHE A 30 -3.78 2.57 30.32
CA PHE A 30 -3.21 1.58 29.41
C PHE A 30 -4.04 1.42 28.13
N VAL A 31 -5.37 1.35 28.24
CA VAL A 31 -6.27 1.25 27.07
C VAL A 31 -6.10 2.46 26.15
N ALA A 32 -6.09 3.67 26.70
CA ALA A 32 -5.92 4.90 25.92
C ALA A 32 -4.55 4.96 25.21
N LEU A 33 -3.47 4.54 25.87
CA LEU A 33 -2.14 4.46 25.27
C LEU A 33 -2.10 3.48 24.08
N VAL A 34 -2.72 2.31 24.23
CA VAL A 34 -2.81 1.31 23.15
C VAL A 34 -3.64 1.85 21.98
N ALA A 35 -4.78 2.47 22.26
CA ALA A 35 -5.64 3.07 21.24
C ALA A 35 -4.90 4.15 20.42
N ASN A 36 -4.18 5.05 21.10
CA ASN A 36 -3.39 6.10 20.44
C ASN A 36 -2.28 5.51 19.55
N ARG A 37 -1.57 4.48 20.03
CA ARG A 37 -0.57 3.77 19.22
C ARG A 37 -1.20 3.11 17.99
N ASN A 38 -2.39 2.54 18.13
CA ASN A 38 -3.09 1.91 17.01
C ASN A 38 -3.53 2.94 15.96
N GLN A 39 -4.05 4.08 16.38
CA GLN A 39 -4.45 5.17 15.48
C GLN A 39 -3.26 5.71 14.66
N ALA A 40 -2.09 5.87 15.30
CA ALA A 40 -0.88 6.28 14.62
C ALA A 40 -0.44 5.27 13.54
N ARG A 41 -0.50 3.96 13.85
CA ARG A 41 -0.19 2.89 12.88
C ARG A 41 -1.17 2.88 11.70
N SER A 42 -2.46 3.07 11.97
CA SER A 42 -3.49 3.10 10.92
C SER A 42 -3.22 4.19 9.88
N SER A 43 -2.79 5.38 10.31
CA SER A 43 -2.49 6.50 9.41
C SER A 43 -1.30 6.21 8.49
N GLN A 44 -0.23 5.59 9.01
CA GLN A 44 0.92 5.16 8.21
C GLN A 44 0.56 4.05 7.22
N GLN A 45 -0.34 3.14 7.62
CA GLN A 45 -0.83 2.06 6.77
C GLN A 45 -1.68 2.56 5.60
N LEU A 46 -2.44 3.65 5.78
CA LEU A 46 -3.19 4.26 4.69
C LEU A 46 -2.26 4.83 3.61
N VAL A 47 -1.19 5.52 4.00
CA VAL A 47 -0.22 6.10 3.05
C VAL A 47 0.47 4.99 2.26
N SER A 48 0.92 3.91 2.92
CA SER A 48 1.56 2.78 2.22
C SER A 48 0.61 2.04 1.30
N MET A 49 -0.68 1.94 1.66
CA MET A 49 -1.70 1.35 0.79
C MET A 49 -1.92 2.20 -0.46
N VAL A 50 -2.08 3.52 -0.33
CA VAL A 50 -2.28 4.43 -1.47
C VAL A 50 -1.06 4.46 -2.38
N LEU A 51 0.15 4.54 -1.83
CA LEU A 51 1.37 4.46 -2.61
C LEU A 51 1.51 3.10 -3.31
N GLY A 52 1.10 2.02 -2.62
CA GLY A 52 1.10 0.67 -3.18
C GLY A 52 0.15 0.54 -4.36
N THR A 53 -1.06 1.10 -4.29
CA THR A 53 -2.01 1.08 -5.41
C THR A 53 -1.55 1.96 -6.57
N ARG A 54 -0.96 3.13 -6.30
CA ARG A 54 -0.38 3.98 -7.34
C ARG A 54 0.77 3.30 -8.08
N ALA A 55 1.67 2.64 -7.35
CA ALA A 55 2.79 1.89 -7.95
C ALA A 55 2.29 0.73 -8.80
N GLU A 56 1.22 0.06 -8.37
CA GLU A 56 0.58 -1.03 -9.11
C GLU A 56 -0.08 -0.54 -10.41
N MET A 57 -0.82 0.56 -10.34
CA MET A 57 -1.41 1.21 -11.51
C MET A 57 -0.35 1.75 -12.48
N ALA A 58 0.77 2.29 -11.97
CA ALA A 58 1.90 2.73 -12.78
C ALA A 58 2.49 1.58 -13.59
N ALA A 59 2.78 0.46 -12.92
CA ALA A 59 3.29 -0.75 -13.56
C ALA A 59 2.33 -1.29 -14.62
N ARG A 60 1.03 -1.40 -14.31
CA ARG A 60 0.01 -1.86 -15.27
C ARG A 60 -0.12 -0.93 -16.48
N SER A 61 -0.08 0.37 -16.25
CA SER A 61 -0.21 1.37 -17.33
C SER A 61 0.99 1.28 -18.27
N ALA A 62 2.20 1.20 -17.72
CA ALA A 62 3.41 1.04 -18.52
C ALA A 62 3.42 -0.29 -19.30
N LEU A 63 2.96 -1.39 -18.70
CA LEU A 63 2.77 -2.65 -19.41
C LEU A 63 1.80 -2.51 -20.57
N ASN A 64 0.64 -1.88 -20.37
CA ASN A 64 -0.34 -1.74 -21.45
C ASN A 64 0.20 -0.91 -22.61
N ILE A 65 0.97 0.14 -22.31
CA ILE A 65 1.63 0.95 -23.34
C ILE A 65 2.67 0.08 -24.10
N GLU A 66 3.56 -0.62 -23.40
CA GLU A 66 4.56 -1.48 -24.06
C GLU A 66 3.92 -2.67 -24.79
N LEU A 67 2.86 -3.24 -24.26
CA LEU A 67 2.12 -4.33 -24.91
C LEU A 67 1.45 -3.85 -26.20
N SER A 68 0.88 -2.64 -26.19
CA SER A 68 0.32 -2.03 -27.40
C SER A 68 1.41 -1.78 -28.44
N ARG A 69 2.58 -1.30 -28.03
CA ARG A 69 3.74 -1.09 -28.91
C ARG A 69 4.29 -2.41 -29.44
N PHE A 70 4.33 -3.46 -28.62
CA PHE A 70 4.83 -4.78 -28.98
C PHE A 70 4.07 -5.37 -30.17
N TYR A 71 2.74 -5.21 -30.20
CA TYR A 71 1.88 -5.71 -31.28
C TYR A 71 1.64 -4.71 -32.42
N GLN A 72 1.89 -3.41 -32.24
CA GLN A 72 1.71 -2.40 -33.28
C GLN A 72 2.99 -2.07 -34.04
N SER A 73 4.16 -2.23 -33.41
CA SER A 73 5.42 -1.84 -34.02
C SER A 73 5.89 -2.91 -35.00
N ASN A 74 6.27 -2.50 -36.22
CA ASN A 74 6.95 -3.36 -37.18
C ASN A 74 8.29 -3.80 -36.58
N LYS A 75 8.32 -4.91 -35.80
CA LYS A 75 9.41 -5.76 -35.26
C LYS A 75 10.86 -5.21 -35.14
N SER A 76 11.06 -3.89 -35.18
CA SER A 76 12.34 -3.23 -35.50
C SER A 76 12.45 -1.85 -34.86
N ALA A 77 11.35 -1.24 -34.40
CA ALA A 77 11.38 0.07 -33.76
C ALA A 77 10.41 0.15 -32.57
N GLY A 78 10.73 -0.54 -31.48
CA GLY A 78 10.15 -0.26 -30.15
C GLY A 78 9.33 -1.38 -29.53
N SER A 79 9.48 -1.50 -28.21
CA SER A 79 8.96 -2.50 -27.27
C SER A 79 9.48 -3.93 -27.48
N CYS A 80 10.23 -4.42 -26.50
CA CYS A 80 10.88 -5.74 -26.40
C CYS A 80 11.82 -6.23 -27.52
N TYR A 81 11.77 -5.64 -28.71
CA TYR A 81 12.75 -5.86 -29.79
C TYR A 81 14.05 -5.08 -29.56
N THR A 82 14.01 -4.09 -28.66
CA THR A 82 15.18 -3.34 -28.18
C THR A 82 15.64 -3.93 -26.85
N THR A 83 16.94 -4.13 -26.65
CA THR A 83 17.52 -4.66 -25.40
C THR A 83 17.51 -3.66 -24.24
N SER A 84 17.15 -2.39 -24.48
CA SER A 84 17.11 -1.34 -23.47
C SER A 84 15.76 -1.28 -22.74
N PRO A 85 15.75 -1.18 -21.39
CA PRO A 85 14.54 -0.91 -20.63
C PRO A 85 13.88 0.41 -21.09
N GLN A 86 12.55 0.42 -21.17
CA GLN A 86 11.79 1.62 -21.49
C GLN A 86 11.29 2.27 -20.20
N SER A 87 11.68 3.51 -19.96
CA SER A 87 11.18 4.30 -18.84
C SER A 87 10.01 5.18 -19.29
N MET A 88 9.02 5.32 -18.42
CA MET A 88 7.83 6.13 -18.63
C MET A 88 7.59 7.02 -17.41
N ASP A 89 7.46 8.30 -17.70
CA ASP A 89 7.01 9.30 -16.74
C ASP A 89 5.53 9.61 -16.96
N PHE A 90 4.78 9.66 -15.87
CA PHE A 90 3.36 9.97 -15.92
C PHE A 90 3.11 11.45 -15.65
N ALA A 91 2.60 12.16 -16.66
CA ALA A 91 2.10 13.52 -16.50
C ALA A 91 0.62 13.48 -16.07
N GLY A 92 0.35 13.68 -14.77
CA GLY A 92 -1.01 13.81 -14.26
C GLY A 92 -1.11 13.64 -12.74
N GLU A 93 -2.12 14.26 -12.12
CA GLU A 93 -2.35 14.25 -10.67
C GLU A 93 -2.41 12.83 -10.06
N GLY A 94 -2.91 11.84 -10.81
CA GLY A 94 -3.13 10.48 -10.31
C GLY A 94 -1.85 9.66 -10.09
N LEU A 95 -0.87 9.80 -10.98
CA LEU A 95 0.43 9.10 -10.94
C LEU A 95 1.61 10.06 -10.81
N ALA A 96 1.35 11.29 -10.37
CA ALA A 96 2.40 12.23 -10.03
C ALA A 96 3.35 11.58 -9.01
N GLN A 97 4.65 11.76 -9.22
CA GLN A 97 5.72 11.17 -8.38
C GLN A 97 5.82 9.63 -8.47
N CYS A 98 5.25 9.06 -9.53
CA CYS A 98 5.47 7.68 -9.92
C CYS A 98 6.23 7.61 -11.24
N GLU A 99 7.18 6.70 -11.31
CA GLU A 99 7.92 6.34 -12.50
C GLU A 99 7.66 4.86 -12.78
N ALA A 100 7.59 4.48 -14.06
CA ALA A 100 7.53 3.08 -14.43
C ALA A 100 8.63 2.73 -15.43
N THR A 101 9.18 1.54 -15.27
CA THR A 101 10.17 0.98 -16.21
C THR A 101 9.71 -0.39 -16.66
N VAL A 102 9.85 -0.67 -17.95
CA VAL A 102 9.51 -1.97 -18.53
C VAL A 102 10.76 -2.57 -19.13
N SER A 103 11.02 -3.82 -18.79
CA SER A 103 12.08 -4.65 -19.35
C SER A 103 11.48 -5.86 -20.04
N CYS A 104 12.17 -6.37 -21.05
CA CYS A 104 11.72 -7.55 -21.78
C CYS A 104 12.81 -8.61 -21.82
N LEU A 105 12.41 -9.85 -21.62
CA LEU A 105 13.26 -11.02 -21.67
C LEU A 105 12.74 -11.95 -22.77
N SER A 106 13.60 -12.31 -23.73
CA SER A 106 13.29 -13.34 -24.73
C SER A 106 13.45 -14.73 -24.09
N LEU A 107 12.37 -15.50 -24.04
CA LEU A 107 12.34 -16.85 -23.45
C LEU A 107 12.62 -17.96 -24.47
N GLY A 108 12.69 -17.63 -25.76
CA GLY A 108 12.93 -18.58 -26.85
C GLY A 108 11.76 -18.65 -27.81
N ALA A 109 11.59 -19.78 -28.51
CA ALA A 109 10.50 -20.01 -29.45
C ALA A 109 9.75 -21.31 -29.12
N LEU A 110 8.45 -21.33 -29.38
CA LEU A 110 7.62 -22.54 -29.32
C LEU A 110 7.92 -23.47 -30.51
N ASP A 111 7.42 -24.69 -30.43
CA ASP A 111 7.52 -25.71 -31.50
C ASP A 111 6.92 -25.24 -32.84
N ASN A 112 5.99 -24.29 -32.79
CA ASN A 112 5.37 -23.67 -33.97
C ASN A 112 6.17 -22.48 -34.54
N GLY A 113 7.36 -22.20 -34.00
CA GLY A 113 8.24 -21.11 -34.43
C GLY A 113 7.89 -19.73 -33.87
N GLN A 114 6.85 -19.59 -33.03
CA GLN A 114 6.50 -18.31 -32.42
C GLN A 114 7.45 -17.99 -31.26
N ALA A 115 8.05 -16.79 -31.26
CA ALA A 115 8.92 -16.33 -30.19
C ALA A 115 8.10 -15.95 -28.94
N VAL A 116 8.64 -16.24 -27.75
CA VAL A 116 8.02 -15.90 -26.47
C VAL A 116 8.87 -14.89 -25.75
N TYR A 117 8.21 -13.87 -25.21
CA TYR A 117 8.81 -12.81 -24.43
C TYR A 117 8.11 -12.69 -23.08
N GLN A 118 8.87 -12.36 -22.05
CA GLN A 118 8.36 -11.96 -20.75
C GLN A 118 8.62 -10.48 -20.57
N LEU A 119 7.55 -9.72 -20.39
CA LEU A 119 7.58 -8.31 -20.05
C LEU A 119 7.52 -8.19 -18.54
N SER A 120 8.45 -7.47 -17.93
CA SER A 120 8.46 -7.15 -16.51
C SER A 120 8.42 -5.64 -16.36
N ALA A 121 7.32 -5.13 -15.80
CA ALA A 121 7.17 -3.71 -15.50
C ALA A 121 7.27 -3.45 -14.02
N THR A 122 8.09 -2.46 -13.69
CA THR A 122 8.32 -1.97 -12.36
C THR A 122 7.72 -0.58 -12.25
N GLY A 123 6.68 -0.43 -11.44
CA GLY A 123 6.14 0.88 -11.04
C GLY A 123 6.67 1.26 -9.66
N ARG A 124 7.27 2.45 -9.55
CA ARG A 124 7.82 2.99 -8.31
C ARG A 124 7.20 4.35 -8.04
N CYS A 125 6.70 4.54 -6.83
CA CYS A 125 6.17 5.83 -6.38
C CYS A 125 6.90 6.28 -5.12
N GLN A 126 7.32 7.55 -5.10
CA GLN A 126 8.07 8.13 -3.98
C GLN A 126 7.46 9.45 -3.51
N VAL A 127 7.16 9.54 -2.22
CA VAL A 127 6.61 10.74 -1.57
C VAL A 127 7.41 11.01 -0.31
N GLY A 128 8.23 12.06 -0.32
CA GLY A 128 9.18 12.34 0.75
C GLY A 128 10.14 11.15 0.94
N ASP A 129 10.20 10.63 2.17
CA ASP A 129 11.04 9.47 2.53
C ASP A 129 10.37 8.10 2.24
N TRP A 130 9.09 8.10 1.86
CA TRP A 130 8.36 6.86 1.58
C TRP A 130 8.49 6.49 0.12
N SER A 131 9.05 5.31 -0.16
CA SER A 131 9.15 4.73 -1.49
C SER A 131 8.49 3.35 -1.51
N LEU A 132 7.53 3.14 -2.41
CA LEU A 132 6.97 1.82 -2.68
C LEU A 132 7.13 1.45 -4.14
N GLN A 133 7.34 0.16 -4.38
CA GLN A 133 7.53 -0.41 -5.70
C GLN A 133 6.65 -1.65 -5.87
N ARG A 134 6.12 -1.83 -7.09
CA ARG A 134 5.39 -3.03 -7.52
C ARG A 134 5.95 -3.48 -8.86
N ILE A 135 6.07 -4.79 -9.02
CA ILE A 135 6.54 -5.42 -10.27
C ILE A 135 5.42 -6.32 -10.78
N ILE A 136 5.11 -6.22 -12.06
CA ILE A 136 4.10 -7.01 -12.74
C ILE A 136 4.74 -7.63 -13.98
N GLU A 137 4.53 -8.93 -14.14
CA GLU A 137 5.14 -9.71 -15.22
C GLU A 137 4.06 -10.36 -16.08
N VAL A 138 4.23 -10.28 -17.39
CA VAL A 138 3.31 -10.87 -18.37
C VAL A 138 4.09 -11.59 -19.46
N GLY A 139 3.61 -12.77 -19.84
CA GLY A 139 4.14 -13.52 -20.97
C GLY A 139 3.37 -13.17 -22.24
N VAL A 140 4.10 -12.83 -23.30
CA VAL A 140 3.54 -12.56 -24.63
C VAL A 140 4.20 -13.46 -25.65
N LYS A 141 3.45 -13.84 -26.67
CA LYS A 141 4.00 -14.52 -27.84
C LYS A 141 3.99 -13.59 -29.03
N SER A 142 4.97 -13.77 -29.91
CA SER A 142 4.95 -13.17 -31.23
C SER A 142 3.76 -13.72 -32.01
N GLU A 143 3.24 -12.88 -32.89
CA GLU A 143 2.41 -13.32 -34.00
C GLU A 143 3.14 -14.36 -34.86
#